data_AF-A0AAP0RBT1-F1
#
_entry.id   AF-A0AAP0RBT1-F1
#
_cell.length_a   1.000
_cell.length_b   1.000
_cell.length_c   1.000
_cell.angle_alpha   90.00
_cell.angle_beta   90.00
_cell.angle_gamma   90.00
#
_symmetry.space_group_name_H-M   'P 1'
#
loop_
_entity.id
_entity.type
_entity.pdbx_description
1 polymer ?
#
loop_
_entity_poly.entity_id
_entity_poly.type
_entity_poly.pdbx_seq_one_letter_code
_entity_poly.pdbx_strand_id
1 'polypeptide(L)'
;MSTVPSSSTSIIDAEARKKRVDKSKLYIDVDHSKVPVIYSPGYNIGFFGMEKMHPFDSSKWGHVCQFLLSESDLKKNHIVEPEEASNDDLLVVHSQSYLNSLKFSATIAFIIEVPPVALLPNWLVRMKVLSPFRKQVGGTILAAKLAKERGWAINCWWRVPSLFCRKGRWILCVCRHLSLHTLCLYPVKHFKGDDC
;
A
#
# COMPACT_ATOMS: atom_id res chain seq x y z
N MET A 1 -10.77 23.30 36.34
CA MET A 1 -11.58 24.14 35.43
C MET A 1 -11.69 23.41 34.11
N SER A 2 -12.91 23.00 33.78
CA SER A 2 -13.24 22.22 32.60
C SER A 2 -13.22 23.10 31.36
N THR A 3 -12.48 22.71 30.33
CA THR A 3 -12.71 23.19 28.97
C THR A 3 -12.72 21.98 28.06
N VAL A 4 -13.92 21.59 27.65
CA VAL A 4 -14.18 20.59 26.61
C VAL A 4 -14.35 21.35 25.29
N PRO A 5 -13.38 21.29 24.35
CA PRO A 5 -13.63 21.61 22.95
C PRO A 5 -13.51 20.32 22.12
N SER A 6 -14.32 19.29 22.41
CA SER A 6 -14.17 17.97 21.77
C SER A 6 -15.10 17.74 20.57
N SER A 7 -16.18 18.51 20.42
CA SER A 7 -17.18 18.27 19.38
C SER A 7 -16.93 19.05 18.08
N SER A 8 -16.45 20.28 18.13
CA SER A 8 -16.24 21.10 16.91
C SER A 8 -14.96 20.68 16.17
N THR A 9 -13.88 20.43 16.90
CA THR A 9 -12.60 19.97 16.35
C THR A 9 -12.71 18.63 15.63
N SER A 10 -13.48 17.69 16.21
CA SER A 10 -13.65 16.34 15.64
C SER A 10 -14.49 16.33 14.36
N ILE A 11 -15.46 17.24 14.22
CA ILE A 11 -16.25 17.43 13.00
C ILE A 11 -15.39 18.05 11.89
N ILE A 12 -14.63 19.10 12.21
CA ILE A 12 -13.71 19.75 11.25
C ILE A 12 -12.69 18.74 10.73
N ASP A 13 -12.13 17.90 11.60
CA ASP A 13 -11.18 16.85 11.21
C ASP A 13 -11.83 15.79 10.31
N ALA A 14 -13.08 15.39 10.59
CA ALA A 14 -13.81 14.43 9.77
C ALA A 14 -14.15 14.99 8.38
N GLU A 15 -14.57 16.25 8.29
CA GLU A 15 -14.82 16.93 7.03
C GLU A 15 -13.53 17.10 6.20
N ALA A 16 -12.42 17.48 6.85
CA ALA A 16 -11.12 17.59 6.19
C ALA A 16 -10.65 16.23 5.66
N ARG A 17 -10.85 15.14 6.41
CA ARG A 17 -10.55 13.77 5.95
C ARG A 17 -11.41 13.39 4.75
N LYS A 18 -12.72 13.66 4.79
CA LYS A 18 -13.64 13.37 3.68
C LYS A 18 -13.21 14.11 2.40
N LYS A 19 -12.90 15.41 2.51
CA LYS A 19 -12.40 16.22 1.38
C LYS A 19 -11.12 15.65 0.76
N ARG A 20 -10.20 15.11 1.57
CA ARG A 20 -8.98 14.45 1.06
C ARG A 20 -9.29 13.17 0.31
N VAL A 21 -10.20 12.33 0.85
CA VAL A 21 -10.65 11.09 0.18
C VAL A 21 -11.32 11.41 -1.16
N ASP A 22 -12.21 12.41 -1.19
CA ASP A 22 -12.92 12.80 -2.41
C ASP A 22 -11.98 13.35 -3.50
N LYS A 23 -10.85 13.95 -3.11
CA LYS A 23 -9.80 14.44 -4.02
C LYS A 23 -8.82 13.34 -4.45
N SER A 24 -8.86 12.18 -3.81
CA SER A 24 -7.88 11.11 -4.03
C SER A 24 -7.93 10.60 -5.47
N LYS A 25 -6.76 10.43 -6.08
CA LYS A 25 -6.61 9.86 -7.42
C LYS A 25 -6.34 8.35 -7.40
N LEU A 26 -6.38 7.73 -6.22
CA LEU A 26 -6.05 6.31 -6.05
C LEU A 26 -7.19 5.38 -6.47
N TYR A 27 -8.42 5.90 -6.58
CA TYR A 27 -9.59 5.17 -7.05
C TYR A 27 -9.70 5.17 -8.58
N ILE A 28 -8.70 4.63 -9.26
CA ILE A 28 -8.74 4.54 -10.73
C ILE A 28 -9.77 3.52 -11.20
N ASP A 29 -10.53 3.87 -12.24
CA ASP A 29 -11.40 2.92 -12.93
C ASP A 29 -10.57 2.03 -13.82
N VAL A 30 -10.75 0.72 -13.64
CA VAL A 30 -9.99 -0.30 -14.33
C VAL A 30 -10.93 -1.02 -15.27
N ASP A 31 -10.50 -1.17 -16.53
CA ASP A 31 -11.23 -1.94 -17.53
C ASP A 31 -11.46 -3.39 -17.06
N HIS A 32 -12.63 -3.96 -17.36
CA HIS A 32 -12.99 -5.33 -16.98
C HIS A 32 -12.14 -6.40 -17.67
N SER A 33 -11.49 -6.09 -18.79
CA SER A 33 -10.54 -6.97 -19.49
C SER A 33 -9.21 -7.16 -18.74
N LYS A 34 -8.88 -6.28 -17.79
CA LYS A 34 -7.71 -6.43 -16.93
C LYS A 34 -8.05 -7.31 -15.74
N VAL A 35 -7.13 -8.20 -15.38
CA VAL A 35 -7.26 -9.06 -14.23
C VAL A 35 -6.91 -8.24 -12.98
N PRO A 36 -7.63 -8.38 -11.85
CA PRO A 36 -7.40 -7.59 -10.64
C PRO A 36 -6.13 -8.01 -9.88
N VAL A 37 -5.00 -8.07 -10.59
CA VAL A 37 -3.64 -8.25 -10.05
C VAL A 37 -2.93 -6.90 -10.19
N ILE A 38 -2.52 -6.35 -9.05
CA ILE A 38 -1.95 -5.02 -8.93
C ILE A 38 -0.45 -5.14 -8.71
N TYR A 39 0.33 -4.53 -9.60
CA TYR A 39 1.78 -4.46 -9.48
C TYR A 39 2.32 -3.27 -10.27
N SER A 40 3.40 -2.68 -9.79
CA SER A 40 4.23 -1.77 -10.58
C SER A 40 5.70 -2.13 -10.39
N PRO A 41 6.53 -2.04 -11.44
CA PRO A 41 7.99 -2.13 -11.29
C PRO A 41 8.55 -1.14 -10.25
N GLY A 42 7.87 -0.01 -10.04
CA GLY A 42 8.21 1.00 -9.04
C GLY A 42 8.00 0.57 -7.58
N TYR A 43 7.51 -0.64 -7.32
CA TYR A 43 7.47 -1.21 -5.97
C TYR A 43 8.85 -1.57 -5.44
N ASN A 44 9.77 -1.94 -6.33
CA ASN A 44 11.07 -2.45 -5.93
C ASN A 44 11.92 -1.32 -5.34
N ILE A 45 12.41 -1.54 -4.13
CA ILE A 45 13.31 -0.61 -3.45
C ILE A 45 14.73 -1.08 -3.74
N GLY A 46 15.52 -0.28 -4.45
CA GLY A 46 16.91 -0.56 -4.77
C GLY A 46 17.84 0.54 -4.27
N PHE A 47 18.90 0.17 -3.56
CA PHE A 47 19.85 1.05 -2.92
C PHE A 47 21.30 0.77 -3.34
N PHE A 48 21.56 0.62 -4.64
CA PHE A 48 22.92 0.39 -5.16
C PHE A 48 23.65 -0.78 -4.46
N GLY A 49 22.93 -1.82 -4.03
CA GLY A 49 23.47 -2.98 -3.32
C GLY A 49 23.23 -2.96 -1.79
N MET A 50 22.91 -1.81 -1.20
CA MET A 50 22.60 -1.70 0.23
C MET A 50 21.24 -2.30 0.60
N GLU A 51 20.38 -2.57 -0.37
CA GLU A 51 19.13 -3.30 -0.17
C GLU A 51 19.35 -4.70 0.40
N LYS A 52 20.52 -5.31 0.16
CA LYS A 52 20.89 -6.61 0.71
C LYS A 52 21.16 -6.58 2.22
N MET A 53 21.35 -5.39 2.80
CA MET A 53 21.45 -5.19 4.25
C MET A 53 20.08 -5.01 4.90
N HIS A 54 19.02 -4.82 4.10
CA HIS A 54 17.67 -4.78 4.62
C HIS A 54 17.28 -6.19 5.11
N PRO A 55 16.59 -6.32 6.27
CA PRO A 55 16.16 -7.63 6.78
C PRO A 55 15.24 -8.41 5.81
N PHE A 56 14.70 -7.74 4.79
CA PHE A 56 13.85 -8.31 3.76
C PHE A 56 14.37 -8.00 2.35
N ASP A 57 14.30 -8.99 1.46
CA ASP A 57 14.54 -8.79 0.03
C ASP A 57 13.51 -7.82 -0.56
N SER A 58 13.98 -6.61 -0.86
CA SER A 58 13.18 -5.51 -1.39
C SER A 58 12.89 -5.60 -2.89
N SER A 59 13.48 -6.59 -3.58
CA SER A 59 13.23 -6.89 -5.00
C SER A 59 12.37 -8.14 -5.19
N LYS A 60 12.01 -8.84 -4.10
CA LYS A 60 11.20 -10.07 -4.10
C LYS A 60 9.90 -9.93 -4.88
N TRP A 61 9.27 -8.76 -4.86
CA TRP A 61 7.97 -8.50 -5.49
C TRP A 61 7.99 -8.64 -7.01
N GLY A 62 9.10 -8.24 -7.63
CA GLY A 62 9.31 -8.44 -9.06
C GLY A 62 9.34 -9.93 -9.42
N HIS A 63 10.02 -10.75 -8.62
CA HIS A 63 10.08 -12.19 -8.83
C HIS A 63 8.71 -12.86 -8.63
N VAL A 64 7.96 -12.46 -7.60
CA VAL A 64 6.60 -12.99 -7.36
C VAL A 64 5.67 -12.63 -8.52
N CYS A 65 5.72 -11.38 -9.00
CA CYS A 65 4.91 -10.96 -10.12
C CYS A 65 5.29 -11.70 -11.41
N GLN A 66 6.59 -11.87 -11.66
CA GLN A 66 7.08 -12.63 -12.81
C GLN A 66 6.66 -14.10 -12.75
N PHE A 67 6.71 -14.71 -11.57
CA PHE A 67 6.25 -16.08 -11.35
C PHE A 67 4.73 -16.21 -11.60
N LEU A 68 3.93 -15.27 -11.08
CA LEU A 68 2.49 -15.25 -11.35
C LEU A 68 2.21 -15.11 -12.84
N LEU A 69 2.92 -14.22 -13.54
CA LEU A 69 2.80 -14.01 -14.99
C LEU A 69 3.28 -15.20 -15.83
N SER A 70 4.15 -16.05 -15.31
CA SER A 70 4.64 -17.24 -16.04
C SER A 70 3.76 -18.46 -15.82
N GLU A 71 3.18 -18.61 -14.63
CA GLU A 71 2.34 -19.77 -14.24
C GLU A 71 0.87 -19.61 -14.63
N SER A 72 0.40 -18.37 -14.71
CA SER A 72 -0.92 -18.06 -15.25
C SER A 72 -0.71 -17.45 -16.63
N ASP A 73 -1.53 -17.81 -17.63
CA ASP A 73 -1.51 -17.20 -18.98
C ASP A 73 -1.85 -15.68 -18.99
N LEU A 74 -1.71 -15.01 -17.85
CA LEU A 74 -1.80 -13.58 -17.65
C LEU A 74 -0.69 -12.89 -18.43
N LYS A 75 -1.03 -12.34 -19.58
CA LYS A 75 -0.14 -11.41 -20.28
C LYS A 75 0.06 -10.17 -19.40
N LYS A 76 1.27 -9.59 -19.40
CA LYS A 76 1.60 -8.35 -18.68
C LYS A 76 0.58 -7.22 -18.86
N ASN A 77 -0.08 -7.16 -20.03
CA ASN A 77 -1.09 -6.15 -20.35
C ASN A 77 -2.38 -6.27 -19.51
N HIS A 78 -2.59 -7.39 -18.81
CA HIS A 78 -3.72 -7.60 -17.92
C HIS A 78 -3.44 -7.18 -16.47
N ILE A 79 -2.19 -6.85 -16.11
CA ILE A 79 -1.86 -6.31 -14.79
C ILE A 79 -2.32 -4.85 -14.69
N VAL A 80 -2.77 -4.49 -13.49
CA VAL A 80 -3.16 -3.14 -13.14
C VAL A 80 -1.99 -2.43 -12.45
N GLU A 81 -1.52 -1.34 -13.05
CA GLU A 81 -0.54 -0.48 -12.38
C GLU A 81 -1.24 0.54 -11.48
N PRO A 82 -0.84 0.68 -10.21
CA PRO A 82 -1.40 1.66 -9.31
C PRO A 82 -0.69 3.01 -9.36
N GLU A 83 -1.42 4.04 -8.92
CA GLU A 83 -0.92 5.39 -8.72
C GLU A 83 -0.13 5.55 -7.41
N GLU A 84 0.79 6.52 -7.35
CA GLU A 84 1.49 6.88 -6.11
C GLU A 84 0.58 7.66 -5.17
N ALA A 85 0.50 7.23 -3.90
CA ALA A 85 -0.23 7.97 -2.87
C ALA A 85 0.39 9.36 -2.62
N SER A 86 -0.45 10.40 -2.72
CA SER A 86 -0.07 11.77 -2.43
C SER A 86 0.02 12.03 -0.92
N ASN A 87 0.60 13.18 -0.54
CA ASN A 87 0.59 13.59 0.86
C ASN A 87 -0.84 13.76 1.42
N ASP A 88 -1.79 14.24 0.60
CA ASP A 88 -3.18 14.38 1.00
C ASP A 88 -3.81 13.01 1.32
N ASP A 89 -3.48 11.99 0.52
CA ASP A 89 -3.92 10.61 0.77
C ASP A 89 -3.35 10.06 2.08
N LEU A 90 -2.06 10.31 2.33
CA LEU A 90 -1.41 9.87 3.57
C LEU A 90 -1.95 10.60 4.81
N LEU A 91 -2.33 11.87 4.68
CA LEU A 91 -2.91 12.68 5.76
C LEU A 91 -4.33 12.24 6.17
N VAL A 92 -4.95 11.31 5.45
CA VAL A 92 -6.20 10.67 5.89
C VAL A 92 -5.97 9.85 7.16
N VAL A 93 -4.81 9.20 7.26
CA VAL A 93 -4.49 8.25 8.34
C VAL A 93 -3.31 8.69 9.20
N HIS A 94 -2.42 9.54 8.68
CA HIS A 94 -1.24 10.03 9.39
C HIS A 94 -1.34 11.49 9.80
N SER A 95 -0.65 11.83 10.88
CA SER A 95 -0.47 13.21 11.29
C SER A 95 0.51 13.94 10.37
N GLN A 96 0.33 15.26 10.27
CA GLN A 96 1.29 16.12 9.58
C GLN A 96 2.69 16.06 10.22
N SER A 97 2.78 15.89 11.54
CA SER A 97 4.04 15.76 12.27
C SER A 97 4.83 14.52 11.85
N TYR A 98 4.16 13.37 11.70
CA TYR A 98 4.78 12.14 11.21
C TYR A 98 5.26 12.29 9.76
N LEU A 99 4.42 12.83 8.87
CA LEU A 99 4.86 13.04 7.48
C LEU A 99 6.02 14.03 7.36
N ASN A 100 6.11 14.99 8.29
CA ASN A 100 7.24 15.90 8.37
C ASN A 100 8.51 15.22 8.89
N SER A 101 8.43 14.25 9.80
CA SER A 101 9.61 13.50 10.26
C SER A 101 10.22 12.66 9.14
N LEU A 102 9.42 12.19 8.17
CA LEU A 102 9.90 11.50 6.97
C LEU A 102 10.71 12.38 6.01
N LYS A 103 10.89 13.67 6.29
CA LYS A 103 11.80 14.54 5.52
C LYS A 103 13.27 14.34 5.88
N PHE A 104 13.56 13.64 6.98
CA PHE A 104 14.91 13.37 7.46
C PHE A 104 15.33 11.93 7.16
N SER A 105 16.44 11.75 6.44
CA SER A 105 17.02 10.45 6.07
C SER A 105 17.29 9.55 7.28
N ALA A 106 17.73 10.13 8.40
CA ALA A 106 17.95 9.39 9.66
C ALA A 106 16.67 8.73 10.19
N THR A 107 15.54 9.44 10.14
CA THR A 107 14.24 8.88 10.53
C THR A 107 13.85 7.73 9.62
N ILE A 108 14.06 7.87 8.30
CA ILE A 108 13.75 6.80 7.35
C ILE A 108 14.65 5.59 7.58
N ALA A 109 15.96 5.80 7.77
CA ALA A 109 16.94 4.75 8.02
C ALA A 109 16.62 3.93 9.27
N PHE A 110 16.15 4.61 10.33
CA PHE A 110 15.66 3.96 11.54
C PHE A 110 14.41 3.13 11.26
N ILE A 111 13.43 3.70 10.54
CA ILE A 111 12.17 3.01 10.22
C ILE A 111 12.38 1.74 9.39
N ILE A 112 13.32 1.76 8.44
CA ILE A 112 13.60 0.60 7.57
C ILE A 112 14.67 -0.33 8.16
N GLU A 113 15.21 -0.02 9.34
CA GLU A 113 16.29 -0.79 9.98
C GLU A 113 17.56 -0.94 9.11
N VAL A 114 17.86 0.07 8.27
CA VAL A 114 19.09 0.11 7.45
C VAL A 114 19.85 1.39 7.77
N PRO A 115 20.70 1.37 8.83
CA PRO A 115 21.43 2.56 9.29
C PRO A 115 22.24 3.29 8.20
N PRO A 116 22.90 2.60 7.23
CA PRO A 116 23.64 3.28 6.15
C PRO A 116 22.79 4.24 5.29
N VAL A 117 21.47 4.05 5.21
CA VAL A 117 20.57 4.94 4.45
C VAL A 117 20.54 6.36 5.05
N ALA A 118 20.89 6.53 6.33
CA ALA A 118 20.92 7.84 6.97
C ALA A 118 21.94 8.80 6.32
N LEU A 119 23.00 8.25 5.73
CA LEU A 119 24.08 9.00 5.07
C LEU A 119 23.73 9.43 3.64
N LEU A 120 22.63 8.93 3.08
CA LEU A 120 22.23 9.26 1.72
C LEU A 120 21.55 10.64 1.64
N PRO A 121 21.71 11.35 0.51
CA PRO A 121 20.94 12.57 0.25
C PRO A 121 19.43 12.32 0.33
N ASN A 122 18.69 13.21 1.00
CA ASN A 122 17.24 13.08 1.21
C ASN A 122 16.46 12.89 -0.10
N TRP A 123 16.85 13.54 -1.20
CA TRP A 123 16.18 13.37 -2.49
C TRP A 123 16.26 11.92 -2.99
N LEU A 124 17.40 11.26 -2.78
CA LEU A 124 17.64 9.89 -3.20
C LEU A 124 16.83 8.92 -2.33
N VAL A 125 16.83 9.12 -1.01
CA VAL A 125 16.00 8.32 -0.09
C VAL A 125 14.52 8.47 -0.43
N ARG A 126 14.06 9.68 -0.74
CA ARG A 126 12.67 9.92 -1.17
C ARG A 126 12.33 9.17 -2.45
N MET A 127 13.20 9.23 -3.47
CA MET A 127 12.97 8.55 -4.75
C MET A 127 13.04 7.03 -4.65
N LYS A 128 14.00 6.49 -3.89
CA LYS A 128 14.27 5.05 -3.84
C LYS A 128 13.52 4.31 -2.74
N VAL A 129 12.97 5.02 -1.74
CA VAL A 129 12.29 4.41 -0.58
C VAL A 129 10.86 4.87 -0.46
N LEU A 130 10.66 6.18 -0.30
CA LEU A 130 9.33 6.71 0.00
C LEU A 130 8.39 6.65 -1.19
N SER A 131 8.87 6.90 -2.42
CA SER A 131 8.03 6.77 -3.62
C SER A 131 7.57 5.32 -3.84
N PRO A 132 8.43 4.28 -3.73
CA PRO A 132 7.98 2.90 -3.71
C PRO A 132 6.93 2.61 -2.63
N PHE A 133 7.16 3.02 -1.38
CA PHE A 133 6.19 2.81 -0.29
C PHE A 133 4.84 3.46 -0.60
N ARG A 134 4.83 4.69 -1.12
CA ARG A 134 3.60 5.38 -1.51
C ARG A 134 2.88 4.70 -2.66
N LYS A 135 3.63 4.13 -3.62
CA LYS A 135 3.04 3.37 -4.72
C LYS A 135 2.38 2.08 -4.23
N GLN A 136 2.97 1.44 -3.22
CA GLN A 136 2.38 0.24 -2.60
C GLN A 136 1.12 0.58 -1.79
N VAL A 137 1.08 1.73 -1.12
CA VAL A 137 -0.14 2.26 -0.48
C VAL A 137 -1.23 2.43 -1.54
N GLY A 138 -0.92 3.09 -2.66
CA GLY A 138 -1.86 3.26 -3.77
C GLY A 138 -2.37 1.92 -4.31
N GLY A 139 -1.48 0.94 -4.51
CA GLY A 139 -1.89 -0.39 -4.97
C GLY A 139 -2.68 -1.20 -3.96
N THR A 140 -2.51 -0.93 -2.67
CA THR A 140 -3.32 -1.56 -1.61
C THR A 140 -4.74 -1.00 -1.60
N ILE A 141 -4.88 0.32 -1.75
CA ILE A 141 -6.18 0.99 -1.86
C ILE A 141 -6.91 0.53 -3.14
N LEU A 142 -6.19 0.46 -4.26
CA LEU A 142 -6.75 -0.02 -5.52
C LEU A 142 -7.16 -1.49 -5.46
N ALA A 143 -6.34 -2.35 -4.83
CA ALA A 143 -6.71 -3.74 -4.61
C ALA A 143 -7.98 -3.86 -3.73
N ALA A 144 -8.12 -3.03 -2.70
CA ALA A 144 -9.32 -3.01 -1.88
C ALA A 144 -10.56 -2.58 -2.68
N LYS A 145 -10.43 -1.56 -3.55
CA LYS A 145 -11.49 -1.14 -4.48
C LYS A 145 -11.90 -2.32 -5.38
N LEU A 146 -10.94 -2.91 -6.08
CA LEU A 146 -11.22 -4.00 -7.04
C LEU A 146 -11.77 -5.25 -6.35
N ALA A 147 -11.31 -5.59 -5.15
CA ALA A 147 -11.87 -6.69 -4.37
C ALA A 147 -13.34 -6.44 -3.99
N LYS A 148 -13.69 -5.20 -3.67
CA LYS A 148 -15.07 -4.81 -3.40
C LYS A 148 -15.95 -4.87 -4.65
N GLU A 149 -15.44 -4.41 -5.80
CA GLU A 149 -16.21 -4.34 -7.06
C GLU A 149 -16.31 -5.69 -7.79
N ARG A 150 -15.25 -6.51 -7.73
CA ARG A 150 -15.10 -7.72 -8.55
C ARG A 150 -15.03 -9.00 -7.70
N GLY A 151 -15.17 -8.90 -6.39
CA GLY A 151 -15.10 -10.01 -5.43
C GLY A 151 -13.69 -10.48 -5.07
N TRP A 152 -12.65 -10.08 -5.82
CA TRP A 152 -11.27 -10.42 -5.50
C TRP A 152 -10.26 -9.44 -6.14
N ALA A 153 -9.08 -9.32 -5.51
CA ALA A 153 -7.92 -8.65 -6.06
C ALA A 153 -6.63 -9.10 -5.34
N ILE A 154 -5.47 -8.97 -5.98
CA ILE A 154 -4.16 -9.32 -5.41
C ILE A 154 -3.19 -8.14 -5.58
N ASN A 155 -2.56 -7.69 -4.50
CA ASN A 155 -1.45 -6.73 -4.56
C ASN A 155 -0.11 -7.44 -4.37
N CYS A 156 0.77 -7.40 -5.38
CA CYS A 156 2.02 -8.15 -5.42
C CYS A 156 3.13 -7.63 -4.48
N TRP A 157 2.88 -6.57 -3.71
CA TRP A 157 3.76 -6.12 -2.62
C TRP A 157 3.66 -6.97 -1.34
N TRP A 158 2.68 -7.87 -1.24
CA TRP A 158 2.41 -8.58 0.01
C TRP A 158 3.38 -9.75 0.26
N ARG A 159 4.03 -9.78 1.43
CA ARG A 159 4.78 -10.96 1.92
C ARG A 159 3.76 -12.06 2.13
N VAL A 160 3.62 -12.97 1.17
CA VAL A 160 2.82 -14.20 1.34
C VAL A 160 3.45 -14.99 2.48
N PRO A 161 2.85 -15.06 3.68
CA PRO A 161 3.26 -16.04 4.66
C PRO A 161 2.46 -17.28 4.29
N SER A 162 2.95 -18.08 3.33
CA SER A 162 2.47 -19.44 3.08
C SER A 162 0.96 -19.64 3.33
N LEU A 163 0.11 -18.87 2.66
CA LEU A 163 -1.33 -19.12 2.61
C LEU A 163 -1.65 -19.39 1.16
N PHE A 164 -1.23 -20.58 0.77
CA PHE A 164 -1.72 -21.26 -0.41
C PHE A 164 -3.24 -21.43 -0.26
N CYS A 165 -3.94 -21.07 -1.32
CA CYS A 165 -5.37 -21.23 -1.49
C CYS A 165 -5.80 -22.67 -1.14
N ARG A 166 -6.62 -22.82 -0.10
CA ARG A 166 -7.54 -23.96 0.01
C ARG A 166 -8.95 -23.41 0.22
N LYS A 167 -9.76 -23.57 -0.82
CA LYS A 167 -11.23 -23.41 -0.82
C LYS A 167 -11.74 -21.97 -0.67
N GLY A 168 -11.56 -21.17 -1.73
CA GLY A 168 -12.58 -20.20 -2.17
C GLY A 168 -12.96 -19.05 -1.24
N ARG A 169 -12.09 -18.59 -0.32
CA ARG A 169 -12.40 -17.44 0.55
C ARG A 169 -11.19 -16.53 0.76
N TRP A 170 -11.37 -15.27 0.35
CA TRP A 170 -10.69 -14.00 0.69
C TRP A 170 -9.15 -13.99 0.80
N ILE A 171 -8.51 -13.24 -0.09
CA ILE A 171 -7.12 -12.80 0.09
C ILE A 171 -7.12 -11.60 1.05
N LEU A 172 -6.64 -11.88 2.27
CA LEU A 172 -6.56 -10.95 3.40
C LEU A 172 -5.39 -9.96 3.21
N CYS A 173 -5.66 -8.66 3.40
CA CYS A 173 -4.67 -7.59 3.44
C CYS A 173 -4.27 -7.31 4.90
N VAL A 174 -3.02 -7.55 5.30
CA VAL A 174 -2.54 -7.24 6.68
C VAL A 174 -1.24 -6.45 6.64
N CYS A 175 -1.26 -5.14 6.38
CA CYS A 175 -0.05 -4.31 6.47
C CYS A 175 0.65 -4.48 7.85
N ARG A 176 1.80 -5.18 7.89
CA ARG A 176 2.60 -5.35 9.12
C ARG A 176 4.07 -4.97 8.93
N HIS A 177 4.38 -3.91 8.19
CA HIS A 177 5.80 -3.59 8.00
C HIS A 177 6.24 -2.13 7.96
N LEU A 178 5.48 -1.16 8.51
CA LEU A 178 6.05 0.18 8.70
C LEU A 178 5.23 1.08 9.63
N SER A 179 4.81 0.65 10.82
CA SER A 179 3.95 1.45 11.74
C SER A 179 2.67 2.07 11.11
N LEU A 180 2.33 1.66 9.89
CA LEU A 180 1.11 1.89 9.14
C LEU A 180 0.10 0.84 9.60
N HIS A 181 -0.40 1.02 10.82
CA HIS A 181 -1.59 0.33 11.31
C HIS A 181 -2.86 0.88 10.62
N THR A 182 -2.90 0.86 9.29
CA THR A 182 -4.15 1.00 8.54
C THR A 182 -4.50 -0.36 7.96
N LEU A 183 -5.05 -1.18 8.85
CA LEU A 183 -5.88 -2.31 8.49
C LEU A 183 -7.05 -1.78 7.64
N CYS A 184 -7.01 -2.01 6.34
CA CYS A 184 -8.23 -2.04 5.54
C CYS A 184 -8.94 -3.37 5.83
N LEU A 185 -9.42 -3.53 7.07
CA LEU A 185 -10.34 -4.59 7.41
C LEU A 185 -11.69 -4.19 6.84
N TYR A 186 -12.02 -4.72 5.66
CA TYR A 186 -13.42 -4.98 5.39
C TYR A 186 -13.76 -6.31 6.07
N PRO A 187 -14.52 -6.30 7.19
CA PRO A 187 -15.19 -7.52 7.61
C PRO A 187 -16.19 -7.87 6.52
N VAL A 188 -15.92 -8.91 5.73
CA VAL A 188 -16.96 -9.55 4.91
C VAL A 188 -17.89 -10.30 5.86
N LYS A 189 -18.75 -9.54 6.55
CA LYS A 189 -19.93 -10.07 7.22
C LYS A 189 -21.07 -10.01 6.20
N HIS A 190 -21.63 -11.17 5.91
CA HIS A 190 -22.68 -11.46 4.92
C HIS A 190 -22.22 -11.74 3.49
N PHE A 191 -21.72 -12.95 3.29
CA PHE A 191 -22.13 -13.75 2.13
C PHE A 191 -22.76 -15.05 2.68
N LYS A 192 -24.09 -15.06 2.77
CA LYS A 192 -24.85 -16.32 2.66
C LYS A 192 -24.79 -16.65 1.18
N GLY A 193 -24.04 -17.70 0.85
CA GLY A 193 -24.02 -18.23 -0.50
C GLY A 193 -25.29 -19.04 -0.71
N ASP A 194 -26.06 -18.63 -1.70
CA ASP A 194 -26.85 -19.53 -2.52
C ASP A 194 -26.36 -19.29 -3.96
N ASP A 195 -26.28 -20.37 -4.74
CA ASP A 195 -25.83 -20.50 -6.14
C ASP A 195 -24.33 -20.75 -6.39
N CYS A 196 -23.91 -21.98 -6.05
CA CYS A 196 -23.08 -22.89 -6.88
C CYS A 196 -23.30 -24.33 -6.40
#